data_AF-A0A2C9ES68-F1
#
_entry.id   AF-A0A2C9ES68-F1
#
_cell.length_a   1.000
_cell.length_b   1.000
_cell.length_c   1.000
_cell.angle_alpha   90.00
_cell.angle_beta   90.00
_cell.angle_gamma   90.00
#
_symmetry.space_group_name_H-M   'P 1'
#
loop_
_entity.id
_entity.type
_entity.pdbx_description
1 polymer ?
#
loop_
_entity_poly.entity_id
_entity_poly.type
_entity_poly.pdbx_seq_one_letter_code
_entity_poly.pdbx_strand_id
1 'polypeptide(L)'
;MKPTRLLLIWLGTLTGLYTLLGAARALGSEALPRLDSIAWGLLLALLLLALLDALRLLRVASPQIQRQLPGSLPLGRWSEVQLEILHDYRQPLDVQLFDHPPQGLGFEHLPQSTRLEPGQVSRIGYNVRPLQRGHFNFDQCEVSLPSPLGLWSARRLLKVHDSTRVYPDFARLYGAQLLAVDNWLSQLGVRQRQRRGLGLEFNQLREFREGDSLRQIDWKATARQRAPIVREYQDERDQQIIFMLDCGRRMRSQDGELAHFDHALNACLLLSYVALRQGDAVGLYSFAGERSRYLAPVKGSAQLSVLLNGVYDLDTSQRPADYQAAASELLARQKRRALVVLITNLRDEDDQELLTAVKRIGRQHRVLVASLREEVLDQLRQSPVQTLPEALAYSATVNYLNSRAELHERLSAHGVALLDARPGELGAELVSRYLSWKKAGSL
;
A
#
# COMPACT_ATOMS: atom_id res chain seq x y z
N MET A 1 -28.12 23.14 14.03
CA MET A 1 -27.45 24.42 14.37
C MET A 1 -27.08 24.37 15.84
N LYS A 2 -25.96 24.95 16.24
CA LYS A 2 -25.51 25.01 17.63
C LYS A 2 -25.31 26.47 18.05
N PRO A 3 -25.68 26.87 19.28
CA PRO A 3 -25.37 28.19 19.78
C PRO A 3 -23.85 28.33 19.94
N THR A 4 -23.29 29.48 19.58
CA THR A 4 -21.87 29.76 19.79
C THR A 4 -21.60 30.19 21.23
N ARG A 5 -20.32 30.25 21.60
CA ARG A 5 -19.90 30.80 22.90
C ARG A 5 -20.38 32.25 23.09
N LEU A 6 -20.43 33.04 22.02
CA LEU A 6 -20.90 34.43 22.06
C LEU A 6 -22.34 34.52 22.56
N LEU A 7 -23.24 33.72 21.99
CA LEU A 7 -24.65 33.69 22.39
C LEU A 7 -24.79 33.21 23.85
N LEU A 8 -24.02 32.20 24.25
CA LEU A 8 -24.03 31.68 25.62
C LEU A 8 -23.50 32.71 26.64
N ILE A 9 -22.49 33.51 26.28
CA ILE A 9 -21.96 34.58 27.13
C ILE A 9 -23.01 35.69 27.29
N TRP A 10 -23.64 36.13 26.20
CA TRP A 10 -24.71 37.13 26.28
C TRP A 10 -25.91 36.63 27.07
N LEU A 11 -26.31 35.38 26.87
CA LEU A 11 -27.37 34.77 27.66
C LEU A 11 -26.99 34.69 29.15
N GLY A 12 -25.78 34.22 29.46
CA GLY A 12 -25.27 34.05 30.82
C GLY A 12 -25.07 35.38 31.57
N THR A 13 -24.62 36.42 30.88
CA THR A 13 -24.47 37.77 31.45
C THR A 13 -25.83 38.40 31.72
N LEU A 14 -26.80 38.25 30.81
CA LEU A 14 -28.16 38.74 31.02
C LEU A 14 -28.89 37.96 32.13
N THR A 15 -28.75 36.64 32.19
CA THR A 15 -29.33 35.85 33.28
C THR A 15 -28.67 36.16 34.62
N GLY A 16 -27.34 36.33 34.67
CA GLY A 16 -26.62 36.76 35.87
C GLY A 16 -27.04 38.16 36.34
N LEU A 17 -27.24 39.10 35.42
CA LEU A 17 -27.78 40.42 35.74
C LEU A 17 -29.21 40.32 36.28
N TYR A 18 -30.04 39.46 35.68
CA TYR A 18 -31.42 39.24 36.11
C TYR A 18 -31.51 38.61 37.50
N THR A 19 -30.65 37.63 37.82
CA THR A 19 -30.61 37.02 39.16
C THR A 19 -30.15 38.00 40.21
N LEU A 20 -29.17 38.87 39.92
CA LEU A 20 -28.73 39.93 40.83
C LEU A 20 -29.82 40.99 41.08
N LEU A 21 -30.52 41.43 40.03
CA LEU A 21 -31.66 42.35 40.16
C LEU A 21 -32.81 41.73 40.97
N GLY A 22 -33.13 40.45 40.72
CA GLY A 22 -34.12 39.70 41.49
C GLY A 22 -33.74 39.53 42.96
N ALA A 23 -32.46 39.26 43.26
CA ALA A 23 -31.95 39.17 44.63
C ALA A 23 -31.99 40.53 45.35
N ALA A 24 -31.61 41.62 44.67
CA ALA A 24 -31.69 42.97 45.21
C ALA A 24 -33.14 43.36 45.55
N ARG A 25 -34.10 43.00 44.69
CA ARG A 25 -35.53 43.18 44.95
C ARG A 25 -36.01 42.36 46.15
N ALA A 26 -35.57 41.10 46.28
CA ALA A 26 -35.91 40.25 47.42
C ALA A 26 -35.35 40.80 48.75
N LEU A 27 -34.22 41.52 48.70
CA LEU A 27 -33.60 42.20 49.85
C LEU A 27 -34.24 43.58 50.16
N GLY A 28 -35.35 43.94 49.52
CA GLY A 28 -36.12 45.15 49.84
C GLY A 28 -35.57 46.44 49.24
N SER A 29 -34.63 46.36 48.29
CA SER A 29 -34.26 47.55 47.52
C SER A 29 -35.39 47.89 46.53
N GLU A 30 -35.85 49.15 46.55
CA GLU A 30 -36.72 49.71 45.52
C GLU A 30 -35.93 49.93 44.22
N ALA A 31 -35.39 48.85 43.66
CA ALA A 31 -34.81 48.87 42.33
C ALA A 31 -35.89 49.36 41.36
N LEU A 32 -35.60 50.49 40.71
CA LEU A 32 -36.52 51.21 39.84
C LEU A 32 -37.19 50.23 38.86
N PRO A 33 -38.53 50.12 38.78
CA PRO A 33 -39.24 49.21 37.86
C PRO A 33 -38.85 49.40 36.38
N ARG A 34 -38.20 50.53 36.06
CA ARG A 34 -37.56 50.79 34.77
C ARG A 34 -36.43 49.80 34.45
N LEU A 35 -35.63 49.35 35.42
CA LEU A 35 -34.53 48.42 35.20
C LEU A 35 -35.01 47.01 34.80
N ASP A 36 -36.10 46.53 35.40
CA ASP A 36 -36.73 45.25 35.03
C ASP A 36 -37.23 45.30 33.58
N SER A 37 -37.87 46.41 33.19
CA SER A 37 -38.35 46.60 31.81
C SER A 37 -37.20 46.66 30.79
N ILE A 38 -36.06 47.26 31.16
CA ILE A 38 -34.86 47.32 30.33
C ILE A 38 -34.26 45.91 30.18
N ALA A 39 -34.17 45.13 31.27
CA ALA A 39 -33.64 43.77 31.23
C ALA A 39 -34.49 42.85 30.33
N TRP A 40 -35.82 42.88 30.46
CA TRP A 40 -36.73 42.16 29.56
C TRP A 40 -36.61 42.65 28.10
N GLY A 41 -36.46 43.96 27.89
CA GLY A 41 -36.22 44.54 26.58
C GLY A 41 -34.92 44.04 25.94
N LEU A 42 -33.82 43.97 26.70
CA LEU A 42 -32.54 43.43 26.24
C LEU A 42 -32.61 41.93 25.93
N LEU A 43 -33.32 41.15 26.75
CA LEU A 43 -33.52 39.72 26.50
C LEU A 43 -34.36 39.48 25.25
N LEU A 44 -35.45 40.24 25.07
CA LEU A 44 -36.25 40.20 23.85
C LEU A 44 -35.44 40.62 22.62
N ALA A 45 -34.61 41.67 22.74
CA ALA A 45 -33.74 42.11 21.66
C ALA A 45 -32.71 41.04 21.28
N LEU A 46 -32.08 40.40 22.27
CA LEU A 46 -31.16 39.28 22.03
C LEU A 46 -31.87 38.09 21.37
N LEU A 47 -33.09 37.76 21.82
CA LEU A 47 -33.90 36.69 21.22
C LEU A 47 -34.21 36.99 19.75
N LEU A 48 -34.66 38.21 19.44
CA LEU A 48 -34.97 38.63 18.08
C LEU A 48 -33.72 38.66 17.19
N LEU A 49 -32.59 39.15 17.71
CA LEU A 49 -31.30 39.13 17.01
C LEU A 49 -30.82 37.69 16.75
N ALA A 50 -30.90 36.82 17.74
CA ALA A 50 -30.54 35.42 17.60
C ALA A 50 -31.44 34.70 16.58
N LEU A 51 -32.74 34.97 16.58
CA LEU A 51 -33.68 34.39 15.61
C LEU A 51 -33.40 34.90 14.18
N LEU A 52 -33.19 36.21 14.01
CA LEU A 52 -32.83 36.81 12.74
C LEU A 52 -31.53 36.21 12.20
N ASP A 53 -30.53 36.04 13.06
CA ASP A 53 -29.23 35.49 12.71
C ASP A 53 -29.31 34.01 12.32
N ALA A 54 -30.13 33.23 13.03
CA ALA A 54 -30.42 31.84 12.69
C ALA A 54 -31.09 31.72 11.32
N LEU A 55 -32.12 32.54 11.05
CA LEU A 55 -32.82 32.57 9.76
C LEU A 55 -31.90 32.99 8.61
N ARG A 56 -30.97 33.92 8.85
CA ARG A 56 -29.93 34.28 7.87
C ARG A 56 -29.00 33.11 7.58
N LEU A 57 -28.51 32.40 8.60
CA LEU A 57 -27.62 31.25 8.42
C LEU A 57 -28.29 30.12 7.63
N LEU A 58 -29.60 29.91 7.78
CA LEU A 58 -30.34 28.93 6.97
C LEU A 58 -30.37 29.30 5.47
N ARG A 59 -30.27 30.60 5.13
CA ARG A 59 -30.28 31.09 3.74
C ARG A 59 -28.90 31.20 3.10
N VAL A 60 -27.83 31.18 3.89
CA VAL A 60 -26.45 31.22 3.37
C VAL A 60 -26.23 29.99 2.48
N ALA A 61 -25.78 30.15 1.25
CA ALA A 61 -25.44 29.01 0.37
C ALA A 61 -24.23 28.24 0.93
N SER A 62 -24.11 26.95 0.65
CA SER A 62 -22.91 26.20 1.01
C SER A 62 -21.74 26.56 0.08
N PRO A 63 -20.50 26.57 0.57
CA PRO A 63 -19.35 26.76 -0.31
C PRO A 63 -19.20 25.53 -1.22
N GLN A 64 -18.67 25.73 -2.42
CA GLN A 64 -18.27 24.64 -3.30
C GLN A 64 -16.90 24.13 -2.84
N ILE A 65 -16.78 22.82 -2.72
CA ILE A 65 -15.54 22.16 -2.30
C ILE A 65 -15.15 21.16 -3.35
N GLN A 66 -13.90 21.25 -3.81
CA GLN A 66 -13.28 20.27 -4.67
C GLN A 66 -12.11 19.62 -3.93
N ARG A 67 -12.11 18.30 -3.90
CA ARG A 67 -10.99 17.52 -3.38
C ARG A 67 -9.99 17.24 -4.50
N GLN A 68 -8.72 17.41 -4.18
CA GLN A 68 -7.60 16.99 -5.02
C GLN A 68 -6.81 15.92 -4.27
N LEU A 69 -7.08 14.65 -4.62
CA LEU A 69 -6.32 13.51 -4.13
C LEU A 69 -5.08 13.25 -4.99
N PRO A 70 -3.98 12.76 -4.41
CA PRO A 70 -2.94 12.09 -5.18
C PRO A 70 -3.56 10.92 -5.95
N GLY A 71 -3.23 10.79 -7.25
CA GLY A 71 -3.82 9.76 -8.12
C GLY A 71 -3.63 8.32 -7.63
N SER A 72 -2.64 8.09 -6.76
CA SER A 72 -2.49 6.86 -6.00
C SER A 72 -1.79 7.14 -4.67
N LEU A 73 -2.12 6.36 -3.64
CA LEU A 73 -1.50 6.46 -2.32
C LEU A 73 -0.60 5.24 -2.06
N PRO A 74 0.64 5.43 -1.59
CA PRO A 74 1.46 4.31 -1.14
C PRO A 74 1.10 3.88 0.29
N LEU A 75 1.03 2.57 0.52
CA LEU A 75 0.76 1.99 1.84
C LEU A 75 1.76 2.48 2.89
N GLY A 76 1.27 2.92 4.05
CA GLY A 76 2.09 3.29 5.20
C GLY A 76 2.82 4.63 5.08
N ARG A 77 2.56 5.43 4.02
CA ARG A 77 3.21 6.74 3.80
C ARG A 77 2.22 7.89 3.91
N TRP A 78 2.65 8.96 4.57
CA TRP A 78 1.95 10.23 4.58
C TRP A 78 1.92 10.86 3.19
N SER A 79 0.73 11.21 2.73
CA SER A 79 0.48 11.92 1.49
C SER A 79 -0.44 13.10 1.75
N GLU A 80 -0.16 14.23 1.10
CA GLU A 80 -0.98 15.43 1.22
C GLU A 80 -2.24 15.32 0.35
N VAL A 81 -3.38 15.72 0.91
CA VAL A 81 -4.65 15.92 0.22
C VAL A 81 -5.00 17.38 0.29
N GLN A 82 -5.38 17.97 -0.85
CA GLN A 82 -5.75 19.37 -0.92
C GLN A 82 -7.26 19.53 -1.13
N LEU A 83 -7.85 20.48 -0.41
CA LEU A 83 -9.22 20.92 -0.62
C LEU A 83 -9.19 22.35 -1.16
N GLU A 84 -9.79 22.53 -2.33
CA GLU A 84 -10.05 23.84 -2.91
C GLU A 84 -11.49 24.26 -2.58
N ILE A 85 -11.62 25.43 -1.99
CA ILE A 85 -12.90 25.95 -1.52
C ILE A 85 -13.20 27.22 -2.30
N LEU A 86 -14.36 27.23 -2.97
CA LEU A 86 -14.88 28.36 -3.71
C LEU A 86 -16.20 28.82 -3.11
N HIS A 87 -16.41 30.13 -3.04
CA HIS A 87 -17.64 30.70 -2.53
C HIS A 87 -17.96 32.05 -3.18
N ASP A 88 -19.25 32.36 -3.26
CA ASP A 88 -19.77 33.63 -3.81
C ASP A 88 -20.21 34.60 -2.71
N TYR A 89 -19.66 34.46 -1.50
CA TYR A 89 -20.02 35.33 -0.37
C TYR A 89 -19.43 36.73 -0.56
N ARG A 90 -20.17 37.76 -0.15
CA ARG A 90 -19.73 39.17 -0.22
C ARG A 90 -18.82 39.58 0.92
N GLN A 91 -18.75 38.79 1.99
CA GLN A 91 -17.98 39.07 3.19
C GLN A 91 -17.08 37.87 3.50
N PRO A 92 -15.92 38.10 4.14
CA PRO A 92 -15.05 37.02 4.56
C PRO A 92 -15.73 36.15 5.62
N LEU A 93 -15.45 34.85 5.58
CA LEU A 93 -16.09 33.87 6.45
C LEU A 93 -15.07 32.91 7.05
N ASP A 94 -14.98 32.86 8.37
CA ASP A 94 -14.18 31.85 9.06
C ASP A 94 -14.94 30.53 9.09
N VAL A 95 -14.38 29.50 8.47
CA VAL A 95 -14.99 28.17 8.41
C VAL A 95 -14.09 27.12 9.03
N GLN A 96 -14.70 26.05 9.52
CA GLN A 96 -13.98 24.85 9.94
C GLN A 96 -14.39 23.67 9.05
N LEU A 97 -13.42 22.92 8.55
CA LEU A 97 -13.61 21.80 7.65
C LEU A 97 -13.13 20.48 8.26
N PHE A 98 -13.86 19.42 7.98
CA PHE A 98 -13.46 18.05 8.29
C PHE A 98 -13.85 17.13 7.13
N ASP A 99 -12.85 16.54 6.47
CA ASP A 99 -13.05 15.84 5.19
C ASP A 99 -13.50 14.38 5.31
N HIS A 100 -13.72 13.88 6.53
CA HIS A 100 -14.14 12.50 6.81
C HIS A 100 -13.37 11.42 6.02
N PRO A 101 -12.04 11.28 6.20
CA PRO A 101 -11.30 10.20 5.57
C PRO A 101 -11.89 8.82 5.93
N PRO A 102 -12.04 7.89 4.97
CA PRO A 102 -12.60 6.56 5.20
C PRO A 102 -11.76 5.72 6.17
N GLN A 103 -12.39 4.72 6.78
CA GLN A 103 -11.70 3.76 7.65
C GLN A 103 -10.53 3.09 6.93
N GLY A 104 -9.40 2.96 7.62
CA GLY A 104 -8.16 2.44 7.05
C GLY A 104 -7.20 3.52 6.53
N LEU A 105 -7.60 4.80 6.55
CA LEU A 105 -6.70 5.94 6.38
C LEU A 105 -6.51 6.65 7.74
N GLY A 106 -5.29 6.63 8.26
CA GLY A 106 -4.89 7.57 9.32
C GLY A 106 -4.82 8.98 8.75
N PHE A 107 -5.07 10.00 9.58
CA PHE A 107 -5.03 11.39 9.13
C PHE A 107 -4.40 12.31 10.17
N GLU A 108 -3.81 13.40 9.69
CA GLU A 108 -3.23 14.47 10.49
C GLU A 108 -3.72 15.82 9.98
N HIS A 109 -3.69 16.83 10.85
CA HIS A 109 -4.11 18.20 10.55
C HIS A 109 -5.60 18.32 10.17
N LEU A 110 -6.47 17.49 10.74
CA LEU A 110 -7.93 17.68 10.69
C LEU A 110 -8.49 17.76 12.12
N PRO A 111 -9.52 18.59 12.37
CA PRO A 111 -10.17 19.54 11.45
C PRO A 111 -9.29 20.77 11.13
N GLN A 112 -9.51 21.39 9.97
CA GLN A 112 -8.83 22.63 9.53
C GLN A 112 -9.72 23.85 9.75
N SER A 113 -9.14 24.99 10.12
CA SER A 113 -9.83 26.28 10.19
C SER A 113 -9.20 27.25 9.20
N THR A 114 -10.03 27.88 8.37
CA THR A 114 -9.56 28.83 7.35
C THR A 114 -10.55 29.97 7.18
N ARG A 115 -10.02 31.14 6.82
CA ARG A 115 -10.81 32.32 6.47
C ARG A 115 -10.97 32.37 4.97
N LEU A 116 -12.22 32.28 4.51
CA LEU A 116 -12.57 32.40 3.11
C LEU A 116 -12.71 33.87 2.75
N GLU A 117 -11.93 34.33 1.78
CA GLU A 117 -11.95 35.71 1.29
C GLU A 117 -12.79 35.83 0.00
N PRO A 118 -13.70 36.83 -0.13
CA PRO A 118 -14.55 37.00 -1.30
C PRO A 118 -13.78 37.03 -2.63
N GLY A 119 -14.23 36.21 -3.59
CA GLY A 119 -13.63 36.15 -4.93
C GLY A 119 -12.26 35.44 -5.00
N GLN A 120 -11.81 34.81 -3.92
CA GLN A 120 -10.58 34.02 -3.88
C GLN A 120 -10.85 32.53 -3.71
N VAL A 121 -9.98 31.69 -4.30
CA VAL A 121 -9.97 30.25 -4.06
C VAL A 121 -9.09 29.98 -2.85
N SER A 122 -9.69 29.45 -1.78
CA SER A 122 -8.95 29.06 -0.58
C SER A 122 -8.48 27.62 -0.70
N ARG A 123 -7.19 27.37 -0.45
CA ARG A 123 -6.60 26.02 -0.48
C ARG A 123 -6.18 25.60 0.93
N ILE A 124 -6.61 24.42 1.35
CA ILE A 124 -6.15 23.81 2.59
C ILE A 124 -5.60 22.41 2.33
N GLY A 125 -4.51 22.06 3.02
CA GLY A 125 -3.88 20.76 2.94
C GLY A 125 -4.04 19.98 4.24
N TYR A 126 -4.29 18.68 4.15
CA TYR A 126 -4.20 17.75 5.28
C TYR A 126 -3.48 16.49 4.85
N ASN A 127 -2.98 15.70 5.79
CA ASN A 127 -2.21 14.50 5.47
C ASN A 127 -3.03 13.24 5.74
N VAL A 128 -2.91 12.26 4.84
CA VAL A 128 -3.44 10.91 5.03
C VAL A 128 -2.34 9.87 4.95
N ARG A 129 -2.48 8.80 5.73
CA ARG A 129 -1.60 7.63 5.77
C ARG A 129 -2.44 6.36 5.64
N PRO A 130 -2.40 5.67 4.50
CA PRO A 130 -3.08 4.40 4.36
C PRO A 130 -2.47 3.34 5.27
N LEU A 131 -3.31 2.65 6.03
CA LEU A 131 -2.93 1.54 6.91
C LEU A 131 -3.22 0.18 6.28
N GLN A 132 -4.06 0.15 5.25
CA GLN A 132 -4.39 -1.04 4.47
C GLN A 132 -4.45 -0.69 2.99
N ARG A 133 -4.19 -1.67 2.12
CA ARG A 133 -4.31 -1.48 0.67
C ARG A 133 -5.75 -1.57 0.18
N GLY A 134 -5.96 -1.23 -1.08
CA GLY A 134 -7.23 -1.42 -1.77
C GLY A 134 -7.80 -0.11 -2.32
N HIS A 135 -9.12 -0.07 -2.46
CA HIS A 135 -9.85 1.07 -3.00
C HIS A 135 -10.53 1.84 -1.88
N PHE A 136 -10.32 3.15 -1.84
CA PHE A 136 -10.89 4.03 -0.82
C PHE A 136 -11.76 5.09 -1.48
N ASN A 137 -12.96 5.25 -0.95
CA ASN A 137 -13.93 6.24 -1.38
C ASN A 137 -14.05 7.32 -0.30
N PHE A 138 -13.98 8.57 -0.72
CA PHE A 138 -14.32 9.71 0.09
C PHE A 138 -15.69 10.20 -0.36
N ASP A 139 -16.68 10.19 0.52
CA ASP A 139 -18.07 10.47 0.13
C ASP A 139 -18.51 11.89 0.46
N GLN A 140 -17.93 12.50 1.49
CA GLN A 140 -18.45 13.72 2.07
C GLN A 140 -17.37 14.59 2.71
N CYS A 141 -17.66 15.88 2.80
CA CYS A 141 -16.88 16.86 3.54
C CYS A 141 -17.81 17.64 4.47
N GLU A 142 -17.47 17.74 5.75
CA GLU A 142 -18.22 18.53 6.73
C GLU A 142 -17.66 19.95 6.80
N VAL A 143 -18.53 20.94 6.68
CA VAL A 143 -18.20 22.36 6.86
C VAL A 143 -19.04 22.92 8.01
N SER A 144 -18.38 23.58 8.95
CA SER A 144 -19.01 24.38 9.98
C SER A 144 -19.01 25.85 9.57
N LEU A 145 -20.19 26.39 9.29
CA LEU A 145 -20.42 27.78 8.90
C LEU A 145 -20.93 28.59 10.11
N PRO A 146 -20.31 29.72 10.46
CA PRO A 146 -20.87 30.65 11.43
C PRO A 146 -21.99 31.47 10.81
N SER A 147 -22.93 31.92 11.63
CA SER A 147 -23.93 32.91 11.24
C SER A 147 -23.30 34.31 11.10
N PRO A 148 -23.93 35.24 10.35
CA PRO A 148 -23.39 36.59 10.15
C PRO A 148 -23.13 37.40 11.43
N LEU A 149 -23.94 37.25 12.48
CA LEU A 149 -23.69 37.88 13.79
C LEU A 149 -22.88 36.98 14.74
N GLY A 150 -22.47 35.79 14.30
CA GLY A 150 -21.67 34.85 15.07
C GLY A 150 -22.41 34.23 16.26
N LEU A 151 -23.74 34.32 16.36
CA LEU A 151 -24.53 33.75 17.46
C LEU A 151 -24.79 32.24 17.28
N TRP A 152 -24.72 31.74 16.05
CA TRP A 152 -24.99 30.36 15.68
C TRP A 152 -23.88 29.76 14.81
N SER A 153 -23.75 28.44 14.86
CA SER A 153 -22.98 27.69 13.87
C SER A 153 -23.83 26.55 13.29
N ALA A 154 -23.67 26.30 11.99
CA ALA A 154 -24.33 25.23 11.26
C ALA A 154 -23.29 24.31 10.65
N ARG A 155 -23.39 23.02 10.96
CA ARG A 155 -22.63 21.97 10.27
C ARG A 155 -23.41 21.55 9.04
N ARG A 156 -22.72 21.46 7.91
CA ARG A 156 -23.27 20.99 6.64
C ARG A 156 -22.38 19.88 6.10
N LEU A 157 -23.00 18.75 5.78
CA LEU A 157 -22.35 17.63 5.10
C LEU A 157 -22.54 17.82 3.61
N LEU A 158 -21.46 18.13 2.91
CA LEU A 158 -21.43 18.30 1.46
C LEU A 158 -21.00 16.99 0.82
N LYS A 159 -21.72 16.55 -0.21
CA LYS A 159 -21.35 15.36 -0.98
C LYS A 159 -20.20 15.72 -1.91
N VAL A 160 -19.00 15.24 -1.58
CA VAL A 160 -17.77 15.45 -2.35
C VAL A 160 -17.21 14.07 -2.59
N HIS A 161 -17.56 13.49 -3.73
CA HIS A 161 -17.13 12.15 -4.11
C HIS A 161 -15.75 12.20 -4.76
N ASP A 162 -14.82 11.45 -4.20
CA ASP A 162 -13.52 11.21 -4.81
C ASP A 162 -13.04 9.81 -4.39
N SER A 163 -12.13 9.22 -5.15
CA SER A 163 -11.63 7.88 -4.85
C SER A 163 -10.15 7.76 -5.14
N THR A 164 -9.47 6.92 -4.38
CA THR A 164 -8.05 6.66 -4.58
C THR A 164 -7.73 5.19 -4.33
N ARG A 165 -6.67 4.74 -4.99
CA ARG A 165 -6.15 3.38 -4.84
C ARG A 165 -4.88 3.41 -4.02
N VAL A 166 -4.82 2.51 -3.05
CA VAL A 166 -3.65 2.30 -2.21
C VAL A 166 -2.84 1.12 -2.74
N TYR A 167 -1.60 1.39 -3.14
CA TYR A 167 -0.68 0.39 -3.70
C TYR A 167 0.40 -0.04 -2.69
N PRO A 168 1.01 -1.22 -2.87
CA PRO A 168 2.18 -1.62 -2.10
C PRO A 168 3.34 -0.63 -2.29
N ASP A 169 4.04 -0.27 -1.21
CA ASP A 169 5.21 0.64 -1.26
C ASP A 169 6.54 -0.12 -1.41
N PHE A 170 6.66 -0.90 -2.48
CA PHE A 170 7.91 -1.61 -2.80
C PHE A 170 9.04 -0.65 -3.22
N ALA A 171 8.68 0.52 -3.78
CA ALA A 171 9.65 1.54 -4.19
C ALA A 171 10.37 2.18 -3.01
N ARG A 172 9.79 2.27 -1.81
CA ARG A 172 10.48 2.76 -0.61
C ARG A 172 11.41 1.71 0.00
N LEU A 173 10.93 0.48 0.18
CA LEU A 173 11.75 -0.61 0.74
C LEU A 173 13.01 -0.83 -0.09
N TYR A 174 12.88 -0.65 -1.39
CA TYR A 174 13.94 -0.95 -2.32
C TYR A 174 14.47 0.27 -3.05
N GLY A 175 14.03 1.51 -2.85
CA GLY A 175 14.38 2.68 -3.69
C GLY A 175 15.86 3.03 -3.72
N ALA A 176 16.49 3.11 -2.53
CA ALA A 176 17.95 3.20 -2.44
C ALA A 176 18.62 1.94 -3.00
N GLN A 177 17.98 0.78 -2.83
CA GLN A 177 18.38 -0.49 -3.45
C GLN A 177 18.03 -0.61 -4.93
N LEU A 178 17.25 0.25 -5.59
CA LEU A 178 16.92 0.13 -7.01
C LEU A 178 18.04 0.81 -7.80
N LEU A 179 18.48 1.97 -7.32
CA LEU A 179 19.74 2.60 -7.74
C LEU A 179 20.95 1.76 -7.31
N ALA A 180 20.92 1.17 -6.10
CA ALA A 180 21.97 0.25 -5.69
C ALA A 180 21.88 -1.10 -6.40
N VAL A 181 20.73 -1.57 -6.89
CA VAL A 181 20.57 -2.75 -7.76
C VAL A 181 21.09 -2.41 -9.14
N ASP A 182 20.85 -1.21 -9.66
CA ASP A 182 21.48 -0.74 -10.89
C ASP A 182 23.02 -0.70 -10.74
N ASN A 183 23.51 -0.17 -9.62
CA ASN A 183 24.94 -0.17 -9.29
C ASN A 183 25.48 -1.58 -8.96
N TRP A 184 24.71 -2.46 -8.33
CA TRP A 184 25.09 -3.81 -7.90
C TRP A 184 25.05 -4.78 -9.06
N LEU A 185 24.08 -4.68 -9.97
CA LEU A 185 24.10 -5.34 -11.28
C LEU A 185 25.34 -4.89 -12.07
N SER A 186 25.66 -3.59 -12.04
CA SER A 186 26.88 -3.06 -12.65
C SER A 186 28.17 -3.57 -11.98
N GLN A 187 28.20 -3.67 -10.65
CA GLN A 187 29.35 -4.13 -9.83
C GLN A 187 29.53 -5.65 -9.83
N LEU A 188 28.46 -6.44 -9.97
CA LEU A 188 28.49 -7.90 -10.15
C LEU A 188 29.10 -8.33 -11.50
N GLY A 189 29.55 -7.36 -12.31
CA GLY A 189 30.01 -7.58 -13.68
C GLY A 189 28.88 -8.01 -14.59
N VAL A 190 27.61 -7.84 -14.18
CA VAL A 190 26.43 -7.96 -15.04
C VAL A 190 26.32 -6.67 -15.84
N ARG A 191 27.37 -6.36 -16.62
CA ARG A 191 27.09 -5.93 -17.99
C ARG A 191 26.21 -7.02 -18.59
N GLN A 192 25.33 -6.70 -19.52
CA GLN A 192 24.91 -7.68 -20.51
C GLN A 192 26.19 -8.18 -21.21
N ARG A 193 26.90 -9.10 -20.59
CA ARG A 193 28.00 -9.80 -21.22
C ARG A 193 27.27 -10.83 -22.03
N GLN A 194 26.89 -10.42 -23.23
CA GLN A 194 26.38 -11.28 -24.29
C GLN A 194 27.23 -12.56 -24.23
N ARG A 195 26.63 -13.63 -23.71
CA ARG A 195 27.26 -14.95 -23.79
C ARG A 195 27.25 -15.28 -25.27
N ARG A 196 28.44 -15.23 -25.87
CA ARG A 196 28.65 -15.64 -27.25
C ARG A 196 28.37 -17.13 -27.37
N GLY A 197 27.50 -17.51 -28.29
CA GLY A 197 27.43 -18.87 -28.80
C GLY A 197 26.03 -19.47 -28.85
N LEU A 198 25.78 -20.13 -29.99
CA LEU A 198 24.75 -21.17 -30.25
C LEU A 198 23.28 -20.81 -30.01
N GLY A 199 22.94 -19.54 -29.79
CA GLY A 199 21.55 -19.09 -29.77
C GLY A 199 20.83 -19.30 -31.11
N LEU A 200 19.50 -19.19 -31.10
CA LEU A 200 18.67 -19.30 -32.31
C LEU A 200 18.28 -17.93 -32.89
N GLU A 201 18.39 -16.86 -32.12
CA GLU A 201 18.00 -15.51 -32.55
C GLU A 201 19.20 -14.78 -33.19
N PHE A 202 18.99 -14.24 -34.38
CA PHE A 202 19.98 -13.43 -35.08
C PHE A 202 20.21 -12.13 -34.31
N ASN A 203 21.46 -11.90 -33.88
CA ASN A 203 21.86 -10.68 -33.19
C ASN A 203 22.41 -9.65 -34.18
N GLN A 204 23.51 -9.99 -34.86
CA GLN A 204 24.18 -9.09 -35.80
C GLN A 204 25.04 -9.84 -36.81
N LEU A 205 25.37 -9.17 -37.92
CA LEU A 205 26.41 -9.60 -38.85
C LEU A 205 27.75 -9.03 -38.40
N ARG A 206 28.78 -9.87 -38.32
CA ARG A 206 30.15 -9.42 -38.06
C ARG A 206 31.16 -10.15 -38.91
N GLU A 207 32.37 -9.60 -39.03
CA GLU A 207 33.49 -10.28 -39.67
C GLU A 207 33.85 -11.58 -38.93
N PHE A 208 34.21 -12.58 -39.73
CA PHE A 208 34.70 -13.89 -39.30
C PHE A 208 35.99 -13.74 -38.49
N ARG A 209 36.09 -14.52 -37.42
CA ARG A 209 37.30 -14.64 -36.61
C ARG A 209 37.69 -16.11 -36.51
N GLU A 210 38.98 -16.36 -36.36
CA GLU A 210 39.47 -17.72 -36.12
C GLU A 210 38.78 -18.32 -34.88
N GLY A 211 38.19 -19.50 -35.05
CA GLY A 211 37.34 -20.17 -34.06
C GLY A 211 35.83 -20.13 -34.36
N ASP A 212 35.39 -19.29 -35.29
CA ASP A 212 33.99 -19.28 -35.75
C ASP A 212 33.67 -20.51 -36.61
N SER A 213 32.46 -21.06 -36.47
CA SER A 213 32.03 -22.20 -37.28
C SER A 213 31.73 -21.76 -38.72
N LEU A 214 32.25 -22.50 -39.71
CA LEU A 214 31.95 -22.27 -41.13
C LEU A 214 30.44 -22.35 -41.45
N ARG A 215 29.65 -23.06 -40.63
CA ARG A 215 28.19 -23.15 -40.79
C ARG A 215 27.45 -21.85 -40.49
N GLN A 216 28.08 -20.92 -39.77
CA GLN A 216 27.49 -19.64 -39.39
C GLN A 216 27.81 -18.52 -40.39
N ILE A 217 28.57 -18.80 -41.44
CA ILE A 217 28.92 -17.84 -42.49
C ILE A 217 27.66 -17.47 -43.28
N ASP A 218 27.37 -16.16 -43.35
CA ASP A 218 26.38 -15.62 -44.28
C ASP A 218 27.06 -15.39 -45.63
N TRP A 219 26.92 -16.34 -46.54
CA TRP A 219 27.52 -16.26 -47.88
C TRP A 219 27.01 -15.07 -48.69
N LYS A 220 25.77 -14.60 -48.44
CA LYS A 220 25.17 -13.46 -49.15
C LYS A 220 25.74 -12.13 -48.67
N ALA A 221 25.93 -11.98 -47.36
CA ALA A 221 26.59 -10.81 -46.78
C ALA A 221 28.09 -10.78 -47.15
N THR A 222 28.75 -11.94 -47.10
CA THR A 222 30.15 -12.12 -47.52
C THR A 222 30.39 -11.67 -48.96
N ALA A 223 29.51 -12.06 -49.89
CA ALA A 223 29.61 -11.66 -51.30
C ALA A 223 29.48 -10.14 -51.52
N ARG A 224 28.74 -9.44 -50.64
CA ARG A 224 28.54 -7.99 -50.73
C ARG A 224 29.67 -7.20 -50.10
N GLN A 225 30.19 -7.65 -48.95
CA GLN A 225 31.21 -6.93 -48.18
C GLN A 225 32.64 -7.32 -48.59
N ARG A 226 32.83 -8.35 -49.43
CA ARG A 226 34.14 -8.89 -49.85
C ARG A 226 35.06 -9.32 -48.70
N ALA A 227 34.48 -9.56 -47.53
CA ALA A 227 35.12 -10.12 -46.34
C ALA A 227 34.21 -11.24 -45.78
N PRO A 228 34.75 -12.31 -45.18
CA PRO A 228 33.91 -13.38 -44.62
C PRO A 228 33.06 -12.84 -43.45
N ILE A 229 31.74 -12.91 -43.58
CA ILE A 229 30.77 -12.42 -42.59
C ILE A 229 30.05 -13.59 -41.94
N VAL A 230 29.93 -13.56 -40.62
CA VAL A 230 29.28 -14.57 -39.78
C VAL A 230 28.02 -13.97 -39.15
N ARG A 231 26.95 -14.76 -39.09
CA ARG A 231 25.76 -14.46 -38.28
C ARG A 231 26.08 -14.75 -36.82
N GLU A 232 26.10 -13.70 -35.99
CA GLU A 232 26.18 -13.85 -34.55
C GLU A 232 24.77 -14.12 -34.02
N TYR A 233 24.63 -15.20 -33.26
CA TYR A 233 23.37 -15.55 -32.60
C TYR A 233 23.48 -15.33 -31.09
N GLN A 234 22.42 -14.76 -30.50
CA GLN A 234 22.34 -14.54 -29.05
C GLN A 234 21.52 -15.66 -28.40
N ASP A 235 22.01 -16.17 -27.27
CA ASP A 235 21.26 -17.15 -26.46
C ASP A 235 20.11 -16.43 -25.74
N GLU A 236 18.92 -16.48 -26.33
CA GLU A 236 17.69 -16.02 -25.70
C GLU A 236 17.18 -17.12 -24.79
N ARG A 237 17.57 -17.10 -23.51
CA ARG A 237 16.85 -17.89 -22.50
C ARG A 237 15.74 -17.04 -21.92
N ASP A 238 14.63 -17.02 -22.65
CA ASP A 238 13.35 -16.50 -22.21
C ASP A 238 12.81 -17.28 -21.02
N GLN A 239 13.22 -16.85 -19.83
CA GLN A 239 12.70 -17.45 -18.61
C GLN A 239 11.33 -16.85 -18.29
N GLN A 240 10.44 -17.72 -17.82
CA GLN A 240 9.18 -17.29 -17.25
C GLN A 240 9.27 -17.42 -15.74
N ILE A 241 8.89 -16.39 -15.02
CA ILE A 241 8.74 -16.40 -13.57
C ILE A 241 7.24 -16.32 -13.29
N ILE A 242 6.74 -17.21 -12.45
CA ILE A 242 5.38 -17.10 -11.93
C ILE A 242 5.42 -17.13 -10.40
N PHE A 243 4.93 -16.07 -9.80
CA PHE A 243 4.72 -16.04 -8.36
C PHE A 243 3.49 -16.87 -8.03
N MET A 244 3.62 -17.78 -7.06
CA MET A 244 2.50 -18.48 -6.45
C MET A 244 2.38 -17.93 -5.03
N LEU A 245 1.51 -16.94 -4.87
CA LEU A 245 1.37 -16.15 -3.66
C LEU A 245 0.25 -16.70 -2.77
N ASP A 246 0.63 -17.11 -1.56
CA ASP A 246 -0.31 -17.52 -0.53
C ASP A 246 -1.06 -16.30 0.04
N CYS A 247 -2.39 -16.36 0.03
CA CYS A 247 -3.29 -15.38 0.65
C CYS A 247 -4.06 -15.99 1.83
N GLY A 248 -3.59 -17.10 2.41
CA GLY A 248 -4.23 -17.79 3.53
C GLY A 248 -4.00 -17.14 4.89
N ARG A 249 -4.61 -17.72 5.92
CA ARG A 249 -4.62 -17.18 7.29
C ARG A 249 -3.23 -16.93 7.90
N ARG A 250 -2.22 -17.71 7.53
CA ARG A 250 -0.86 -17.60 8.11
C ARG A 250 -0.06 -16.41 7.57
N MET A 251 -0.48 -15.86 6.44
CA MET A 251 0.09 -14.64 5.87
C MET A 251 -0.42 -13.37 6.56
N ARG A 252 -1.36 -13.52 7.51
CA ARG A 252 -1.89 -12.44 8.36
C ARG A 252 -0.97 -12.06 9.52
N SER A 253 0.04 -12.88 9.84
CA SER A 253 1.06 -12.51 10.82
C SER A 253 1.62 -11.13 10.49
N GLN A 254 1.84 -10.30 11.51
CA GLN A 254 2.32 -8.92 11.36
C GLN A 254 3.70 -8.79 12.02
N ASP A 255 4.63 -8.19 11.29
CA ASP A 255 5.91 -7.74 11.82
C ASP A 255 5.95 -6.21 11.67
N GLY A 256 5.92 -5.50 12.80
CA GLY A 256 5.72 -4.05 12.80
C GLY A 256 4.30 -3.66 12.37
N GLU A 257 4.17 -2.76 11.40
CA GLU A 257 2.87 -2.25 10.91
C GLU A 257 2.35 -3.00 9.68
N LEU A 258 3.17 -3.86 9.07
CA LEU A 258 2.83 -4.57 7.83
C LEU A 258 2.56 -6.05 8.10
N ALA A 259 1.60 -6.61 7.37
CA ALA A 259 1.41 -8.06 7.37
C ALA A 259 2.52 -8.74 6.55
N HIS A 260 2.82 -10.01 6.88
CA HIS A 260 3.70 -10.87 6.09
C HIS A 260 3.27 -10.92 4.62
N PHE A 261 1.96 -10.89 4.37
CA PHE A 261 1.39 -10.77 3.04
C PHE A 261 1.86 -9.53 2.27
N ASP A 262 1.97 -8.39 2.95
CA ASP A 262 2.38 -7.12 2.34
C ASP A 262 3.87 -7.13 2.00
N HIS A 263 4.68 -7.73 2.88
CA HIS A 263 6.10 -8.01 2.63
C HIS A 263 6.30 -8.95 1.43
N ALA A 264 5.52 -10.03 1.36
CA ALA A 264 5.52 -10.95 0.23
C ALA A 264 5.18 -10.25 -1.09
N LEU A 265 4.14 -9.42 -1.11
CA LEU A 265 3.78 -8.61 -2.28
C LEU A 265 4.89 -7.65 -2.70
N ASN A 266 5.51 -6.95 -1.74
CA ASN A 266 6.63 -6.06 -2.02
C ASN A 266 7.83 -6.82 -2.61
N ALA A 267 8.12 -8.02 -2.10
CA ALA A 267 9.17 -8.89 -2.60
C ALA A 267 8.87 -9.41 -4.03
N CYS A 268 7.63 -9.82 -4.31
CA CYS A 268 7.15 -10.16 -5.66
C CYS A 268 7.39 -9.02 -6.64
N LEU A 269 6.97 -7.80 -6.27
CA LEU A 269 7.07 -6.62 -7.14
C LEU A 269 8.52 -6.21 -7.39
N LEU A 270 9.39 -6.32 -6.39
CA LEU A 270 10.83 -6.10 -6.56
C LEU A 270 11.44 -7.11 -7.55
N LEU A 271 11.23 -8.41 -7.32
CA LEU A 271 11.77 -9.42 -8.23
C LEU A 271 11.15 -9.28 -9.62
N SER A 272 9.87 -8.92 -9.72
CA SER A 272 9.22 -8.59 -11.01
C SER A 272 9.97 -7.48 -11.74
N TYR A 273 10.26 -6.38 -11.05
CA TYR A 273 11.01 -5.25 -11.61
C TYR A 273 12.37 -5.68 -12.16
N VAL A 274 13.14 -6.44 -11.36
CA VAL A 274 14.47 -6.92 -11.76
C VAL A 274 14.38 -7.89 -12.94
N ALA A 275 13.49 -8.87 -12.87
CA ALA A 275 13.35 -9.90 -13.90
C ALA A 275 12.87 -9.32 -15.24
N LEU A 276 11.90 -8.41 -15.22
CA LEU A 276 11.41 -7.73 -16.43
C LEU A 276 12.52 -6.89 -17.09
N ARG A 277 13.37 -6.21 -16.30
CA ARG A 277 14.55 -5.49 -16.83
C ARG A 277 15.60 -6.43 -17.40
N GLN A 278 15.66 -7.67 -16.91
CA GLN A 278 16.55 -8.71 -17.43
C GLN A 278 15.96 -9.48 -18.62
N GLY A 279 14.82 -9.04 -19.17
CA GLY A 279 14.17 -9.60 -20.36
C GLY A 279 13.26 -10.80 -20.10
N ASP A 280 13.07 -11.20 -18.85
CA ASP A 280 12.23 -12.36 -18.50
C ASP A 280 10.74 -11.99 -18.46
N ALA A 281 9.88 -12.99 -18.66
CA ALA A 281 8.44 -12.82 -18.52
C ALA A 281 8.01 -13.06 -17.07
N VAL A 282 7.13 -12.22 -16.53
CA VAL A 282 6.70 -12.33 -15.13
C VAL A 282 5.18 -12.39 -15.02
N GLY A 283 4.68 -13.37 -14.28
CA GLY A 283 3.28 -13.60 -13.98
C GLY A 283 3.05 -13.83 -12.48
N LEU A 284 1.77 -13.88 -12.09
CA LEU A 284 1.37 -14.06 -10.70
C LEU A 284 0.12 -14.93 -10.63
N TYR A 285 0.09 -15.83 -9.66
CA TYR A 285 -1.03 -16.65 -9.28
C TYR A 285 -1.21 -16.52 -7.76
N SER A 286 -2.39 -16.11 -7.32
CA SER A 286 -2.76 -16.02 -5.90
C SER A 286 -3.74 -17.12 -5.54
N PHE A 287 -3.55 -17.73 -4.37
CA PHE A 287 -4.40 -18.82 -3.88
C PHE A 287 -4.69 -18.64 -2.40
N ALA A 288 -5.60 -19.45 -1.83
CA ALA A 288 -6.06 -19.34 -0.45
C ALA A 288 -6.69 -17.99 -0.05
N GLY A 289 -6.90 -17.07 -1.00
CA GLY A 289 -7.60 -15.79 -0.80
C GLY A 289 -9.07 -15.87 -1.19
N GLU A 290 -9.85 -14.81 -0.87
CA GLU A 290 -11.27 -14.73 -1.25
C GLU A 290 -11.50 -14.79 -2.76
N ARG A 291 -10.56 -14.23 -3.53
CA ARG A 291 -10.56 -14.28 -4.99
C ARG A 291 -9.20 -14.74 -5.46
N SER A 292 -9.15 -15.91 -6.09
CA SER A 292 -7.96 -16.37 -6.82
C SER A 292 -7.75 -15.50 -8.07
N ARG A 293 -6.51 -15.05 -8.29
CA ARG A 293 -6.13 -14.27 -9.48
C ARG A 293 -4.96 -14.91 -10.18
N TYR A 294 -5.04 -14.99 -11.50
CA TYR A 294 -3.97 -15.45 -12.37
C TYR A 294 -3.67 -14.39 -13.42
N LEU A 295 -2.41 -13.97 -13.47
CA LEU A 295 -1.83 -13.08 -14.45
C LEU A 295 -0.75 -13.87 -15.19
N ALA A 296 -0.96 -14.06 -16.50
CA ALA A 296 -0.01 -14.82 -17.32
C ALA A 296 1.37 -14.14 -17.34
N PRO A 297 2.47 -14.91 -17.43
CA PRO A 297 3.80 -14.33 -17.59
C PRO A 297 3.93 -13.56 -18.91
N VAL A 298 4.20 -12.26 -18.81
CA VAL A 298 4.41 -11.36 -19.96
C VAL A 298 5.72 -10.60 -19.78
N LYS A 299 6.42 -10.33 -20.89
CA LYS A 299 7.66 -9.54 -20.90
C LYS A 299 7.38 -8.04 -20.94
N GLY A 300 8.40 -7.26 -20.62
CA GLY A 300 8.42 -5.81 -20.85
C GLY A 300 7.96 -5.00 -19.65
N SER A 301 8.41 -3.75 -19.59
CA SER A 301 8.21 -2.85 -18.44
C SER A 301 6.73 -2.59 -18.12
N ALA A 302 5.84 -2.61 -19.12
CA ALA A 302 4.40 -2.42 -18.93
C ALA A 302 3.77 -3.51 -18.04
N GLN A 303 4.35 -4.70 -17.99
CA GLN A 303 3.84 -5.80 -17.16
C GLN A 303 3.91 -5.47 -15.67
N LEU A 304 4.85 -4.62 -15.23
CA LEU A 304 4.92 -4.21 -13.83
C LEU A 304 3.65 -3.45 -13.40
N SER A 305 3.14 -2.57 -14.26
CA SER A 305 1.89 -1.85 -14.02
C SER A 305 0.68 -2.80 -14.01
N VAL A 306 0.69 -3.86 -14.83
CA VAL A 306 -0.35 -4.90 -14.81
C VAL A 306 -0.31 -5.68 -13.50
N LEU A 307 0.87 -6.08 -13.04
CA LEU A 307 1.05 -6.76 -11.75
C LEU A 307 0.62 -5.86 -10.59
N LEU A 308 1.04 -4.59 -10.56
CA LEU A 308 0.63 -3.62 -9.53
C LEU A 308 -0.89 -3.46 -9.45
N ASN A 309 -1.54 -3.24 -10.59
CA ASN A 309 -3.00 -3.14 -10.65
C ASN A 309 -3.71 -4.48 -10.42
N GLY A 310 -3.01 -5.60 -10.55
CA GLY A 310 -3.53 -6.92 -10.24
C GLY A 310 -3.45 -7.30 -8.77
N VAL A 311 -2.62 -6.61 -7.98
CA VAL A 311 -2.38 -6.93 -6.55
C VAL A 311 -2.83 -5.87 -5.55
N TYR A 312 -3.18 -4.65 -5.99
CA TYR A 312 -3.51 -3.55 -5.06
C TYR A 312 -4.69 -3.86 -4.13
N ASP A 313 -5.67 -4.63 -4.59
CA ASP A 313 -6.84 -5.09 -3.83
C ASP A 313 -6.78 -6.60 -3.54
N LEU A 314 -5.60 -7.21 -3.58
CA LEU A 314 -5.42 -8.54 -2.97
C LEU A 314 -5.30 -8.39 -1.45
N ASP A 315 -5.97 -9.30 -0.74
CA ASP A 315 -5.92 -9.41 0.70
C ASP A 315 -5.95 -10.90 1.12
N THR A 316 -5.54 -11.13 2.36
CA THR A 316 -5.56 -12.43 3.02
C THR A 316 -6.98 -12.86 3.39
N SER A 317 -7.22 -14.17 3.41
CA SER A 317 -8.44 -14.76 3.96
C SER A 317 -8.16 -15.45 5.30
N GLN A 318 -9.22 -15.95 5.94
CA GLN A 318 -9.10 -16.81 7.12
C GLN A 318 -8.93 -18.30 6.78
N ARG A 319 -8.90 -18.66 5.49
CA ARG A 319 -8.80 -20.05 5.05
C ARG A 319 -7.36 -20.56 5.16
N PRO A 320 -7.17 -21.86 5.46
CA PRO A 320 -5.86 -22.48 5.30
C PRO A 320 -5.47 -22.54 3.81
N ALA A 321 -4.16 -22.62 3.57
CA ALA A 321 -3.61 -22.87 2.25
C ALA A 321 -3.84 -24.32 1.83
N ASP A 322 -4.42 -24.54 0.65
CA ASP A 322 -4.50 -25.86 0.00
C ASP A 322 -3.50 -25.87 -1.16
N TYR A 323 -2.33 -26.46 -0.91
CA TYR A 323 -1.23 -26.45 -1.88
C TYR A 323 -1.49 -27.41 -3.04
N GLN A 324 -2.27 -28.48 -2.83
CA GLN A 324 -2.61 -29.44 -3.87
C GLN A 324 -3.57 -28.87 -4.92
N ALA A 325 -4.63 -28.20 -4.46
CA ALA A 325 -5.57 -27.50 -5.32
C ALA A 325 -4.84 -26.39 -6.08
N ALA A 326 -4.03 -25.60 -5.38
CA ALA A 326 -3.29 -24.50 -5.98
C ALA A 326 -2.24 -24.98 -7.01
N ALA A 327 -1.54 -26.10 -6.75
CA ALA A 327 -0.67 -26.75 -7.72
C ALA A 327 -1.44 -27.25 -8.96
N SER A 328 -2.64 -27.80 -8.76
CA SER A 328 -3.49 -28.28 -9.86
C SER A 328 -3.92 -27.13 -10.78
N GLU A 329 -4.38 -26.02 -10.19
CA GLU A 329 -4.78 -24.82 -10.94
C GLU A 329 -3.60 -24.18 -11.68
N LEU A 330 -2.43 -24.10 -11.04
CA LEU A 330 -1.22 -23.57 -11.66
C LEU A 330 -0.82 -24.40 -12.88
N LEU A 331 -0.74 -25.72 -12.75
CA LEU A 331 -0.39 -26.64 -13.85
C LEU A 331 -1.45 -26.66 -14.96
N ALA A 332 -2.70 -26.35 -14.63
CA ALA A 332 -3.76 -26.20 -15.62
C ALA A 332 -3.54 -24.97 -16.52
N ARG A 333 -3.00 -23.87 -15.99
CA ARG A 333 -2.86 -22.58 -16.69
C ARG A 333 -1.46 -22.35 -17.26
N GLN A 334 -0.42 -22.69 -16.51
CA GLN A 334 0.98 -22.44 -16.85
C GLN A 334 1.59 -23.66 -17.56
N LYS A 335 1.54 -23.67 -18.90
CA LYS A 335 2.02 -24.80 -19.72
C LYS A 335 3.50 -24.71 -20.10
N ARG A 336 4.05 -23.51 -20.18
CA ARG A 336 5.47 -23.32 -20.50
C ARG A 336 6.32 -23.48 -19.24
N ARG A 337 7.52 -24.02 -19.39
CA ARG A 337 8.49 -24.14 -18.29
C ARG A 337 8.71 -22.76 -17.67
N ALA A 338 8.69 -22.71 -16.34
CA ALA A 338 8.80 -21.49 -15.58
C ALA A 338 9.59 -21.76 -14.28
N LEU A 339 10.15 -20.71 -13.72
CA LEU A 339 10.49 -20.63 -12.30
C LEU A 339 9.21 -20.27 -11.53
N VAL A 340 8.69 -21.22 -10.76
CA VAL A 340 7.58 -21.02 -9.84
C VAL A 340 8.17 -20.59 -8.50
N VAL A 341 7.86 -19.38 -8.06
CA VAL A 341 8.26 -18.87 -6.74
C VAL A 341 7.04 -18.93 -5.83
N LEU A 342 6.96 -19.98 -5.01
CA LEU A 342 5.91 -20.14 -3.99
C LEU A 342 6.29 -19.31 -2.77
N ILE A 343 5.46 -18.34 -2.41
CA ILE A 343 5.70 -17.46 -1.25
C ILE A 343 4.61 -17.71 -0.23
N THR A 344 5.00 -18.16 0.96
CA THR A 344 4.09 -18.60 2.02
C THR A 344 4.77 -18.50 3.40
N ASN A 345 4.04 -18.81 4.47
CA ASN A 345 4.56 -18.98 5.81
C ASN A 345 4.42 -20.45 6.24
N LEU A 346 5.50 -21.22 6.07
CA LEU A 346 5.51 -22.66 6.31
C LEU A 346 5.39 -23.00 7.79
N ARG A 347 4.62 -24.05 8.07
CA ARG A 347 4.58 -24.73 9.37
C ARG A 347 4.75 -26.23 9.20
N ASP A 348 5.09 -26.89 10.29
CA ASP A 348 5.29 -28.34 10.41
C ASP A 348 4.11 -29.17 9.88
N GLU A 349 2.87 -28.71 10.09
CA GLU A 349 1.63 -29.33 9.62
C GLU A 349 1.57 -29.50 8.08
N ASP A 350 2.33 -28.71 7.32
CA ASP A 350 2.19 -28.63 5.86
C ASP A 350 3.09 -29.61 5.09
N ASP A 351 4.04 -30.28 5.76
CA ASP A 351 5.18 -30.95 5.12
C ASP A 351 4.76 -31.86 3.95
N GLN A 352 3.87 -32.81 4.21
CA GLN A 352 3.50 -33.82 3.21
C GLN A 352 2.70 -33.23 2.05
N GLU A 353 1.77 -32.33 2.35
CA GLU A 353 0.91 -31.72 1.34
C GLU A 353 1.73 -30.81 0.42
N LEU A 354 2.55 -29.94 1.01
CA LEU A 354 3.47 -29.06 0.31
C LEU A 354 4.47 -29.85 -0.52
N LEU A 355 5.13 -30.85 0.06
CA LEU A 355 6.14 -31.65 -0.64
C LEU A 355 5.53 -32.33 -1.87
N THR A 356 4.32 -32.86 -1.73
CA THR A 356 3.61 -33.50 -2.85
C THR A 356 3.25 -32.49 -3.93
N ALA A 357 2.78 -31.29 -3.54
CA ALA A 357 2.45 -30.21 -4.48
C ALA A 357 3.70 -29.70 -5.21
N VAL A 358 4.78 -29.43 -4.48
CA VAL A 358 6.07 -28.98 -5.02
C VAL A 358 6.69 -30.03 -5.94
N LYS A 359 6.68 -31.32 -5.58
CA LYS A 359 7.16 -32.40 -6.46
C LYS A 359 6.35 -32.46 -7.75
N ARG A 360 5.03 -32.27 -7.68
CA ARG A 360 4.16 -32.29 -8.85
C ARG A 360 4.45 -31.11 -9.78
N ILE A 361 4.58 -29.90 -9.24
CA ILE A 361 4.98 -28.70 -10.00
C ILE A 361 6.40 -28.89 -10.59
N GLY A 362 7.30 -29.49 -9.79
CA GLY A 362 8.70 -29.78 -10.10
C GLY A 362 8.93 -30.67 -11.32
N ARG A 363 7.92 -31.44 -11.75
CA ARG A 363 7.98 -32.26 -12.98
C ARG A 363 8.08 -31.41 -14.25
N GLN A 364 7.53 -30.20 -14.24
CA GLN A 364 7.44 -29.33 -15.40
C GLN A 364 8.14 -27.99 -15.19
N HIS A 365 8.14 -27.48 -13.96
CA HIS A 365 8.68 -26.19 -13.60
C HIS A 365 9.80 -26.34 -12.57
N ARG A 366 10.68 -25.34 -12.50
CA ARG A 366 11.60 -25.23 -11.36
C ARG A 366 10.85 -24.55 -10.22
N VAL A 367 10.93 -25.07 -9.00
CA VAL A 367 10.23 -24.51 -7.84
C VAL A 367 11.23 -23.92 -6.86
N LEU A 368 10.95 -22.69 -6.40
CA LEU A 368 11.56 -22.07 -5.24
C LEU A 368 10.46 -21.85 -4.20
N VAL A 369 10.63 -22.41 -3.01
CA VAL A 369 9.75 -22.15 -1.87
C VAL A 369 10.39 -21.08 -1.02
N ALA A 370 9.76 -19.91 -0.94
CA ALA A 370 10.16 -18.79 -0.10
C ALA A 370 9.24 -18.73 1.12
N SER A 371 9.78 -19.15 2.26
CA SER A 371 9.09 -19.20 3.53
C SER A 371 9.42 -17.94 4.34
N LEU A 372 8.40 -17.18 4.72
CA LEU A 372 8.56 -16.08 5.68
C LEU A 372 8.64 -16.63 7.10
N ARG A 373 9.53 -16.05 7.91
CA ARG A 373 9.61 -16.31 9.36
C ARG A 373 9.36 -15.02 10.14
N GLU A 374 8.61 -15.11 11.22
CA GLU A 374 8.30 -13.96 12.09
C GLU A 374 9.55 -13.44 12.81
N GLU A 375 9.75 -12.12 12.83
CA GLU A 375 10.90 -11.48 13.50
C GLU A 375 10.79 -11.56 15.04
N VAL A 376 9.58 -11.60 15.58
CA VAL A 376 9.33 -11.74 17.03
C VAL A 376 10.00 -12.98 17.63
N LEU A 377 10.18 -14.04 16.85
CA LEU A 377 10.81 -15.29 17.30
C LEU A 377 12.31 -15.08 17.58
N ASP A 378 12.98 -14.27 16.76
CA ASP A 378 14.39 -13.94 16.96
C ASP A 378 14.57 -13.09 18.23
N GLN A 379 13.63 -12.17 18.50
CA GLN A 379 13.62 -11.32 19.71
C GLN A 379 13.38 -12.13 20.99
N LEU A 380 12.38 -13.02 20.99
CA LEU A 380 12.08 -13.89 22.14
C LEU A 380 13.26 -14.80 22.47
N ARG A 381 13.98 -15.30 21.46
CA ARG A 381 15.15 -16.16 21.66
C ARG A 381 16.33 -15.42 22.31
N GLN A 382 16.44 -14.11 22.13
CA GLN A 382 17.53 -13.28 22.68
C GLN A 382 17.15 -12.61 24.01
N SER A 383 15.87 -12.63 24.38
CA SER A 383 15.38 -11.97 25.59
C SER A 383 15.81 -12.73 26.85
N PRO A 384 16.17 -12.03 27.94
CA PRO A 384 16.48 -12.69 29.20
C PRO A 384 15.23 -13.37 29.78
N VAL A 385 15.42 -14.53 30.42
CA VAL A 385 14.34 -15.32 31.04
C VAL A 385 14.46 -15.19 32.55
N GLN A 386 13.48 -14.54 33.17
CA GLN A 386 13.40 -14.29 34.61
C GLN A 386 12.11 -14.82 35.24
N THR A 387 11.04 -14.93 34.46
CA THR A 387 9.73 -15.39 34.94
C THR A 387 9.30 -16.71 34.27
N LEU A 388 8.38 -17.44 34.91
CA LEU A 388 7.81 -18.67 34.32
C LEU A 388 7.12 -18.40 32.96
N PRO A 389 6.31 -17.35 32.79
CA PRO A 389 5.76 -17.01 31.47
C PRO A 389 6.83 -16.77 30.40
N GLU A 390 7.94 -16.10 30.74
CA GLU A 390 9.07 -15.91 29.82
C GLU A 390 9.75 -17.23 29.48
N ALA A 391 9.91 -18.14 30.45
CA ALA A 391 10.50 -19.45 30.22
C ALA A 391 9.63 -20.33 29.30
N LEU A 392 8.30 -20.26 29.47
CA LEU A 392 7.33 -20.94 28.60
C LEU A 392 7.35 -20.37 27.17
N ALA A 393 7.34 -19.04 27.04
CA ALA A 393 7.44 -18.37 25.75
C ALA A 393 8.75 -18.74 25.03
N TYR A 394 9.89 -18.66 25.72
CA TYR A 394 11.20 -19.05 25.20
C TYR A 394 11.22 -20.52 24.74
N SER A 395 10.75 -21.44 25.59
CA SER A 395 10.73 -22.87 25.27
C SER A 395 9.84 -23.17 24.06
N ALA A 396 8.68 -22.52 23.96
CA ALA A 396 7.79 -22.63 22.81
C ALA A 396 8.45 -22.06 21.54
N THR A 397 9.14 -20.92 21.61
CA THR A 397 9.90 -20.34 20.50
C THR A 397 11.01 -21.30 20.02
N VAL A 398 11.80 -21.86 20.93
CA VAL A 398 12.87 -22.81 20.58
C VAL A 398 12.29 -24.06 19.93
N ASN A 399 11.23 -24.63 20.50
CA ASN A 399 10.56 -25.79 19.92
C ASN A 399 10.05 -25.49 18.49
N TYR A 400 9.37 -24.35 18.30
CA TYR A 400 8.88 -23.94 16.99
C TYR A 400 9.99 -23.75 15.96
N LEU A 401 11.09 -23.09 16.34
CA LEU A 401 12.25 -22.89 15.45
C LEU A 401 12.91 -24.23 15.07
N ASN A 402 13.00 -25.17 16.01
CA ASN A 402 13.53 -26.51 15.73
C ASN A 402 12.63 -27.29 14.77
N SER A 403 11.31 -27.34 15.01
CA SER A 403 10.35 -28.01 14.11
C SER A 403 10.39 -27.42 12.70
N ARG A 404 10.56 -26.09 12.58
CA ARG A 404 10.73 -25.41 11.29
C ARG A 404 12.06 -25.75 10.61
N ALA A 405 13.17 -25.82 11.36
CA ALA A 405 14.46 -26.23 10.82
C ALA A 405 14.41 -27.68 10.29
N GLU A 406 13.81 -28.61 11.03
CA GLU A 406 13.59 -29.99 10.60
C GLU A 406 12.72 -30.09 9.34
N LEU A 407 11.69 -29.26 9.22
CA LEU A 407 10.90 -29.16 7.99
C LEU A 407 11.76 -28.72 6.79
N HIS A 408 12.59 -27.70 6.98
CA HIS A 408 13.48 -27.20 5.92
C HIS A 408 14.51 -28.25 5.50
N GLU A 409 15.11 -28.97 6.45
CA GLU A 409 16.04 -30.06 6.16
C GLU A 409 15.34 -31.18 5.38
N ARG A 410 14.13 -31.59 5.77
CA ARG A 410 13.34 -32.59 5.04
C ARG A 410 13.01 -32.17 3.61
N LEU A 411 12.58 -30.93 3.40
CA LEU A 411 12.30 -30.40 2.06
C LEU A 411 13.58 -30.33 1.21
N SER A 412 14.69 -29.89 1.81
CA SER A 412 15.99 -29.82 1.14
C SER A 412 16.53 -31.19 0.76
N ALA A 413 16.38 -32.20 1.63
CA ALA A 413 16.74 -33.60 1.36
C ALA A 413 15.98 -34.18 0.15
N HIS A 414 14.78 -33.65 -0.13
CA HIS A 414 14.00 -33.99 -1.32
C HIS A 414 14.34 -33.13 -2.56
N GLY A 415 15.42 -32.33 -2.51
CA GLY A 415 15.88 -31.49 -3.61
C GLY A 415 15.04 -30.23 -3.84
N VAL A 416 14.18 -29.85 -2.90
CA VAL A 416 13.40 -28.61 -3.00
C VAL A 416 14.30 -27.42 -2.71
N ALA A 417 14.34 -26.45 -3.63
CA ALA A 417 15.02 -25.19 -3.36
C ALA A 417 14.17 -24.35 -2.39
N LEU A 418 14.76 -24.01 -1.24
CA LEU A 418 14.09 -23.29 -0.18
C LEU A 418 14.84 -22.00 0.17
N LEU A 419 14.07 -20.97 0.50
CA LEU A 419 14.54 -19.70 1.04
C LEU A 419 13.77 -19.43 2.33
N ASP A 420 14.48 -19.26 3.44
CA ASP A 420 13.91 -18.88 4.73
C ASP A 420 14.36 -17.46 5.07
N ALA A 421 13.43 -16.52 5.03
CA ALA A 421 13.76 -15.10 5.12
C ALA A 421 12.82 -14.36 6.09
N ARG A 422 13.36 -13.33 6.74
CA ARG A 422 12.54 -12.35 7.46
C ARG A 422 11.76 -11.49 6.47
N PRO A 423 10.59 -10.91 6.83
CA PRO A 423 9.75 -10.19 5.88
C PRO A 423 10.45 -8.98 5.24
N GLY A 424 11.34 -8.30 5.97
CA GLY A 424 12.14 -7.19 5.44
C GLY A 424 13.26 -7.61 4.45
N GLU A 425 13.72 -8.86 4.51
CA GLU A 425 14.86 -9.36 3.73
C GLU A 425 14.44 -10.14 2.49
N LEU A 426 13.21 -10.66 2.48
CA LEU A 426 12.67 -11.54 1.46
C LEU A 426 12.90 -11.06 0.03
N GLY A 427 12.69 -9.77 -0.26
CA GLY A 427 12.88 -9.24 -1.61
C GLY A 427 14.32 -9.30 -2.07
N ALA A 428 15.27 -8.84 -1.24
CA ALA A 428 16.68 -8.85 -1.57
C ALA A 428 17.20 -10.28 -1.76
N GLU A 429 16.78 -11.20 -0.91
CA GLU A 429 17.16 -12.61 -1.01
C GLU A 429 16.57 -13.29 -2.25
N LEU A 430 15.30 -13.04 -2.59
CA LEU A 430 14.68 -13.55 -3.81
C LEU A 430 15.41 -13.07 -5.07
N VAL A 431 15.76 -11.79 -5.13
CA VAL A 431 16.54 -11.21 -6.23
C VAL A 431 17.92 -11.87 -6.32
N SER A 432 18.61 -12.01 -5.19
CA SER A 432 19.93 -12.64 -5.13
C SER A 432 19.89 -14.09 -5.62
N ARG A 433 18.91 -14.87 -5.16
CA ARG A 433 18.70 -16.26 -5.61
C ARG A 433 18.42 -16.34 -7.11
N TYR A 434 17.49 -15.52 -7.61
CA TYR A 434 17.17 -15.47 -9.03
C TYR A 434 18.40 -15.15 -9.90
N LEU A 435 19.16 -14.10 -9.55
CA LEU A 435 20.36 -13.71 -10.30
C LEU A 435 21.44 -14.79 -10.26
N SER A 436 21.62 -15.46 -9.12
CA SER A 436 22.57 -16.57 -8.99
C SER A 436 22.25 -17.72 -9.95
N TRP A 437 20.98 -18.11 -10.05
CA TRP A 437 20.54 -19.17 -10.97
C TRP A 437 20.62 -18.76 -12.43
N LYS A 438 20.29 -17.49 -12.73
CA LYS A 438 20.44 -16.95 -14.08
C LYS A 438 21.91 -16.96 -14.52
N LYS A 439 22.85 -16.57 -13.64
CA LYS A 439 24.29 -16.61 -13.90
C LYS A 439 24.82 -18.05 -14.09
N ALA A 440 24.34 -18.99 -13.26
CA ALA A 440 24.68 -20.40 -13.36
C ALA A 440 24.11 -21.10 -14.61
N GLY A 441 23.15 -20.47 -15.32
CA GLY A 441 22.45 -21.11 -16.44
C GLY A 441 21.54 -22.26 -16.01
N SER A 442 21.10 -22.24 -14.75
CA SER A 442 20.28 -23.29 -14.15
C SER A 442 18.78 -23.01 -14.22
N LEU A 443 18.38 -21.86 -14.78
CA LEU A 443 16.98 -21.53 -15.09
C LEU A 443 16.58 -22.15 -16.42
#